data_AF-A0A536NWE6-F1
#
_entry.id   AF-A0A536NWE6-F1
#
_cell.length_a   1.000
_cell.length_b   1.000
_cell.length_c   1.000
_cell.angle_alpha   90.00
_cell.angle_beta   90.00
_cell.angle_gamma   90.00
#
_symmetry.space_group_name_H-M   'P 1'
#
loop_
_entity.id
_entity.type
_entity.pdbx_description
1 polymer ?
#
loop_
_entity_poly.entity_id
_entity_poly.type
_entity_poly.pdbx_seq_one_letter_code
_entity_poly.pdbx_strand_id
1 'polypeptide(L)'
;MLDPGGANAFTSSEIGYAATGISLSSPSLTLLAQNLTLTQTSIHHTTTDGVRSQSPLAISGGRFTSNGGHGVNIALVSASLEPVSITGNVALTGSGLDG
;
A
#
# COMPACT_ATOMS: atom_id res chain seq x y z
N MET A 1 -10.17 6.15 -4.26
CA MET A 1 -9.79 6.35 -2.84
C MET A 1 -10.55 5.31 -2.03
N LEU A 2 -9.88 4.59 -1.15
CA LEU A 2 -10.51 3.58 -0.30
C LEU A 2 -11.13 4.22 0.95
N ASP A 3 -12.14 3.59 1.54
CA ASP A 3 -12.77 4.08 2.77
C ASP A 3 -11.77 3.99 3.94
N PRO A 4 -11.38 5.13 4.55
CA PRO A 4 -10.45 5.15 5.67
C PRO A 4 -11.07 4.63 6.98
N GLY A 5 -12.38 4.39 7.04
CA GLY A 5 -13.07 3.70 8.15
C GLY A 5 -13.26 2.20 7.93
N GLY A 6 -12.99 1.71 6.72
CA GLY A 6 -13.24 0.33 6.31
C GLY A 6 -11.99 -0.56 6.36
N ALA A 7 -12.22 -1.87 6.50
CA ALA A 7 -11.22 -2.91 6.25
C ALA A 7 -11.27 -3.29 4.76
N ASN A 8 -10.38 -2.70 3.97
CA ASN A 8 -10.31 -2.92 2.53
C ASN A 8 -9.40 -4.12 2.23
N ALA A 9 -9.79 -4.98 1.28
CA ALA A 9 -9.01 -6.16 0.92
C ALA A 9 -8.89 -6.32 -0.59
N PHE A 10 -7.67 -6.57 -1.06
CA PHE A 10 -7.36 -6.96 -2.44
C PHE A 10 -6.69 -8.32 -2.38
N THR A 11 -7.23 -9.28 -3.12
CA THR A 11 -6.70 -10.65 -3.19
C THR A 11 -6.49 -11.03 -4.65
N SER A 12 -5.31 -11.53 -4.99
CA SER A 12 -4.95 -11.98 -6.35
C SER A 12 -5.34 -10.94 -7.41
N SER A 13 -5.03 -9.67 -7.13
CA SER A 13 -5.45 -8.52 -7.91
C SER A 13 -4.28 -7.86 -8.63
N GLU A 14 -4.55 -7.18 -9.74
CA GLU A 14 -3.54 -6.46 -10.53
C GLU A 14 -3.97 -5.01 -10.77
N ILE A 15 -3.05 -4.07 -10.55
CA ILE A 15 -3.22 -2.63 -10.82
C ILE A 15 -2.03 -2.16 -11.65
N GLY A 16 -2.29 -1.66 -12.86
CA GLY A 16 -1.27 -1.21 -13.79
C GLY A 16 -1.52 0.21 -14.29
N TYR A 17 -0.44 0.94 -14.60
CA TYR A 17 -0.47 2.22 -15.35
C TYR A 17 -1.30 3.35 -14.71
N ALA A 18 -1.60 3.25 -13.41
CA ALA A 18 -2.27 4.31 -12.65
C ALA A 18 -1.29 5.44 -12.33
N ALA A 19 -1.79 6.64 -12.01
CA ALA A 19 -0.90 7.70 -11.52
C ALA A 19 -0.25 7.30 -10.18
N THR A 20 -1.08 6.88 -9.23
CA THR A 20 -0.72 6.17 -7.99
C THR A 20 -1.60 4.94 -7.94
N GLY A 21 -1.04 3.76 -7.63
CA GLY A 21 -1.81 2.51 -7.66
C GLY A 21 -2.89 2.48 -6.58
N ILE A 22 -2.48 2.60 -5.31
CA ILE A 22 -3.38 2.71 -4.16
C ILE A 22 -2.98 3.92 -3.33
N SER A 23 -3.96 4.74 -2.96
CA SER A 23 -3.79 5.83 -2.01
C SER A 23 -4.71 5.63 -0.81
N LEU A 24 -4.11 5.57 0.38
CA LEU A 24 -4.78 5.38 1.65
C LEU A 24 -4.48 6.60 2.55
N SER A 25 -5.50 7.40 2.82
CA SER A 25 -5.42 8.54 3.73
C SER A 25 -5.36 8.08 5.19
N SER A 26 -5.06 9.02 6.08
CA SER A 26 -5.08 8.81 7.54
C SER A 26 -6.32 8.04 8.00
N PRO A 27 -6.19 7.16 9.01
CA PRO A 27 -7.32 6.38 9.51
C PRO A 27 -8.37 7.33 10.10
N SER A 28 -9.64 6.93 10.10
CA SER A 28 -10.59 7.56 11.03
C SER A 28 -10.11 7.30 12.47
N LEU A 29 -10.41 8.22 13.40
CA LEU A 29 -9.89 8.24 14.79
C LEU A 29 -10.13 6.96 15.62
N THR A 30 -10.80 5.95 15.06
CA THR A 30 -11.30 4.76 15.73
C THR A 30 -10.76 3.43 15.19
N LEU A 31 -9.80 3.42 14.25
CA LEU A 31 -9.35 2.14 13.70
C LEU A 31 -8.43 1.35 14.65
N LEU A 32 -8.99 0.23 15.10
CA LEU A 32 -8.35 -0.81 15.90
C LEU A 32 -7.74 -1.93 15.04
N ALA A 33 -7.65 -1.75 13.72
CA ALA A 33 -7.23 -2.78 12.77
C ALA A 33 -6.54 -2.19 11.54
N GLN A 34 -5.88 -3.05 10.75
CA GLN A 34 -5.29 -2.66 9.47
C GLN A 34 -6.38 -2.23 8.47
N ASN A 35 -6.23 -1.03 7.90
CA ASN A 35 -7.20 -0.45 6.96
C ASN A 35 -7.20 -1.13 5.58
N LEU A 36 -6.07 -1.74 5.22
CA LEU A 36 -5.86 -2.33 3.92
C LEU A 36 -5.07 -3.63 4.05
N THR A 37 -5.62 -4.71 3.50
CA THR A 37 -4.94 -5.99 3.34
C THR A 37 -4.75 -6.27 1.86
N LEU A 38 -3.49 -6.48 1.44
CA LEU A 38 -3.11 -6.86 0.09
C LEU A 38 -2.56 -8.28 0.14
N THR A 39 -3.22 -9.23 -0.50
CA THR A 39 -2.78 -10.62 -0.57
C THR A 39 -2.53 -11.01 -2.01
N GLN A 40 -1.29 -11.39 -2.35
CA GLN A 40 -0.90 -11.73 -3.71
C GLN A 40 -1.30 -10.67 -4.74
N THR A 41 -1.17 -9.39 -4.36
CA THR A 41 -1.52 -8.26 -5.21
C THR A 41 -0.29 -7.76 -5.97
N SER A 42 -0.49 -7.41 -7.24
CA SER A 42 0.55 -6.82 -8.08
C SER A 42 0.19 -5.39 -8.47
N ILE A 43 1.12 -4.47 -8.27
CA ILE A 43 1.01 -3.06 -8.68
C ILE A 43 2.25 -2.67 -9.47
N HIS A 44 2.06 -2.17 -10.68
CA HIS A 44 3.18 -1.87 -11.57
C HIS A 44 2.93 -0.68 -12.50
N HIS A 45 4.02 -0.14 -13.03
CA HIS A 45 4.01 0.95 -14.02
C HIS A 45 3.21 2.18 -13.58
N THR A 46 3.16 2.46 -12.27
CA THR A 46 2.55 3.71 -11.80
C THR A 46 3.42 4.91 -12.12
N THR A 47 2.84 6.10 -12.30
CA THR A 47 3.65 7.33 -12.51
C THR A 47 4.37 7.77 -11.23
N THR A 48 3.80 7.49 -10.06
CA THR A 48 4.37 7.78 -8.75
C THR A 48 4.46 6.49 -7.92
N ASP A 49 3.92 6.47 -6.70
CA ASP A 49 3.96 5.32 -5.79
C ASP A 49 2.99 4.20 -6.22
N GLY A 50 3.42 2.94 -6.04
CA GLY A 50 2.54 1.78 -6.18
C GLY A 50 1.47 1.79 -5.09
N VAL A 51 1.89 1.91 -3.83
CA VAL A 51 1.02 2.17 -2.68
C VAL A 51 1.53 3.40 -1.94
N ARG A 52 0.66 4.37 -1.68
CA ARG A 52 0.92 5.49 -0.77
C ARG A 52 -0.03 5.41 0.41
N SER A 53 0.51 5.31 1.62
CA SER A 53 -0.30 5.11 2.83
C SER A 53 0.10 6.03 3.97
N GLN A 54 -0.92 6.56 4.64
CA GLN A 54 -0.81 7.27 5.92
C GLN A 54 -1.34 6.45 7.12
N SER A 55 -1.70 5.19 6.87
CA SER A 55 -2.30 4.26 7.83
C SER A 55 -1.58 2.91 7.80
N PRO A 56 -1.65 2.10 8.88
CA PRO A 56 -1.15 0.73 8.88
C PRO A 56 -1.83 -0.11 7.79
N LEU A 57 -1.04 -0.96 7.13
CA LEU A 57 -1.50 -1.88 6.10
C LEU A 57 -0.75 -3.20 6.13
N ALA A 58 -1.41 -4.23 5.62
CA ALA A 58 -0.93 -5.59 5.56
C ALA A 58 -0.63 -5.96 4.12
N ILE A 59 0.56 -6.50 3.86
CA ILE A 59 0.93 -7.09 2.57
C ILE A 59 1.35 -8.52 2.83
N SER A 60 0.70 -9.45 2.14
CA SER A 60 0.99 -10.89 2.17
C SER A 60 1.22 -11.39 0.75
N GLY A 61 2.49 -11.39 0.34
CA GLY A 61 2.90 -11.71 -1.02
C GLY A 61 2.46 -10.69 -2.07
N GLY A 62 3.20 -10.63 -3.18
CA GLY A 62 2.87 -9.73 -4.30
C GLY A 62 4.09 -9.08 -4.94
N ARG A 63 3.85 -8.20 -5.92
CA ARG A 63 4.91 -7.47 -6.64
C ARG A 63 4.52 -6.01 -6.83
N PHE A 64 5.32 -5.11 -6.29
CA PHE A 64 5.16 -3.67 -6.36
C PHE A 64 6.38 -3.11 -7.06
N THR A 65 6.39 -3.19 -8.39
CA THR A 65 7.62 -3.03 -9.21
C THR A 65 7.40 -2.10 -10.39
N SER A 66 8.48 -1.49 -10.88
CA SER A 66 8.43 -0.57 -12.03
C SER A 66 7.51 0.63 -11.78
N ASN A 67 7.42 1.09 -10.54
CA ASN A 67 6.64 2.26 -10.15
C ASN A 67 7.55 3.49 -10.18
N GLY A 68 7.06 4.60 -10.75
CA GLY A 68 7.84 5.81 -10.99
C GLY A 68 8.36 6.50 -9.73
N GLY A 69 7.75 6.23 -8.57
CA GLY A 69 8.26 6.56 -7.23
C GLY A 69 8.67 5.30 -6.47
N HIS A 70 8.01 5.05 -5.34
CA HIS A 70 8.24 3.86 -4.51
C HIS A 70 7.33 2.70 -4.90
N GLY A 71 7.75 1.46 -4.64
CA GLY A 71 6.82 0.32 -4.66
C GLY A 71 5.70 0.49 -3.62
N VAL A 72 6.09 0.78 -2.38
CA VAL A 72 5.20 1.05 -1.24
C VAL A 72 5.82 2.19 -0.41
N ASN A 73 5.07 3.27 -0.19
CA ASN A 73 5.44 4.44 0.59
C ASN A 73 4.49 4.57 1.78
N ILE A 74 5.00 4.41 3.00
CA ILE A 74 4.20 4.46 4.23
C ILE A 74 4.72 5.57 5.14
N ALA A 75 3.90 6.60 5.34
CA ALA A 75 4.17 7.74 6.18
C ALA A 75 3.03 7.90 7.20
N LEU A 76 3.09 7.12 8.29
CA LEU A 76 2.06 7.13 9.33
C LEU A 76 1.91 8.53 9.94
N VAL A 77 0.67 9.02 10.04
CA VAL A 77 0.38 10.37 10.58
C VAL A 77 0.38 10.44 12.11
N SER A 78 0.34 9.29 12.78
CA SER A 78 0.41 9.16 14.24
C SER A 78 0.99 7.80 14.62
N ALA A 79 1.36 7.64 15.90
CA ALA A 79 1.64 6.33 16.45
C ALA A 79 0.42 5.40 16.28
N SER A 80 0.67 4.13 15.95
CA SER A 80 -0.34 3.09 15.78
C SER A 80 0.01 1.91 16.67
N LEU A 81 -1.02 1.27 17.24
CA LEU A 81 -0.89 -0.01 17.93
C LEU A 81 -0.78 -1.18 16.93
N GLU A 82 -1.35 -1.02 15.74
CA GLU A 82 -1.22 -1.98 14.64
C GLU A 82 0.08 -1.72 13.87
N PRO A 83 0.91 -2.75 13.66
CA PRO A 83 2.13 -2.61 12.88
C PRO A 83 1.81 -2.54 11.39
N VAL A 84 2.72 -1.96 10.62
CA VAL A 84 2.84 -2.30 9.19
C VAL A 84 3.30 -3.74 9.10
N SER A 85 2.54 -4.60 8.43
CA SER A 85 2.86 -6.02 8.30
C SER A 85 3.19 -6.37 6.85
N ILE A 86 4.42 -6.82 6.58
CA ILE A 86 4.86 -7.28 5.26
C ILE A 86 5.38 -8.71 5.41
N THR A 87 4.69 -9.66 4.80
CA THR A 87 4.94 -11.10 4.97
C THR A 87 4.90 -11.84 3.65
N GLY A 88 5.49 -13.03 3.62
CA GLY A 88 5.61 -13.85 2.40
C GLY A 88 6.64 -13.31 1.40
N ASN A 89 6.55 -13.76 0.14
CA ASN A 89 7.42 -13.28 -0.93
C ASN A 89 6.86 -12.00 -1.53
N VAL A 90 7.41 -10.85 -1.10
CA VAL A 90 7.03 -9.53 -1.59
C VAL A 90 8.21 -8.90 -2.30
N ALA A 91 8.01 -8.49 -3.55
CA ALA A 91 8.98 -7.68 -4.29
C ALA A 91 8.58 -6.20 -4.21
N LEU A 92 9.42 -5.36 -3.62
CA LEU A 92 9.22 -3.92 -3.51
C LEU A 92 10.38 -3.22 -4.23
N THR A 93 10.10 -2.56 -5.35
CA THR A 93 11.11 -1.76 -6.05
C THR A 93 10.53 -0.41 -6.48
N GLY A 94 11.28 0.65 -6.24
CA GLY A 94 11.07 1.95 -6.88
C GLY A 94 11.91 2.07 -8.15
N SER A 95 11.47 2.91 -9.08
CA SER A 95 12.27 3.33 -10.24
C SER A 95 12.49 4.85 -10.30
N GLY A 96 11.94 5.59 -9.33
CA GLY A 96 12.14 7.03 -9.16
C GLY A 96 13.45 7.39 -8.50
N LEU A 97 13.85 8.66 -8.65
CA LEU A 97 15.07 9.24 -8.05
C LEU A 97 14.99 9.37 -6.53
N ASP A 98 13.78 9.28 -5.99
CA ASP A 98 13.36 9.46 -4.61
C ASP A 98 12.94 8.15 -3.92
N GLY A 99 13.14 6.99 -4.59
CA GLY A 99 12.81 5.65 -4.08
C GLY A 99 13.88 4.98 -3.23
#